data_AF-A0A1G1PUV7-F1
#
_entry.id   AF-A0A1G1PUV7-F1
#
_cell.length_a   1.000
_cell.length_b   1.000
_cell.length_c   1.000
_cell.angle_alpha   90.00
_cell.angle_beta   90.00
_cell.angle_gamma   90.00
#
_symmetry.space_group_name_H-M   'P 1'
#
loop_
_entity.id
_entity.type
_entity.pdbx_description
1 polymer ?
#
loop_
_entity_poly.entity_id
_entity_poly.type
_entity_poly.pdbx_seq_one_letter_code
_entity_poly.pdbx_strand_id
1 'polypeptide(L)'
;MRRLIVNSDNFGQAVAEMAIFGSLLLFVFGALIAYIQRFNDQQYAQMEAFRRALEKGSTYTTEEMGNPGASVQFTLVQNRRHSDFSGSFRKGSAQALSASSSVFWAVPKVGEQAKDLIVYRINEDEEQIDPKDFITADEEAENTFEIEQIRTNSSLNFTETAAKQETPLQIVNKQESTLSETINTIIPYAIRNKQSNQIVREGEVLNLSQRLYREGREGFDQGQYKYSSQVPEDHKVVRGKEWSTEF
;
A
#
# COMPACT_ATOMS: atom_id res chain seq x y z
N MET A 1 41.69 48.87 -37.42
CA MET A 1 40.45 48.24 -36.94
C MET A 1 40.81 47.02 -36.09
N ARG A 2 40.72 47.12 -34.75
CA ARG A 2 40.83 45.96 -33.86
C ARG A 2 39.45 45.32 -33.74
N ARG A 3 39.27 44.09 -34.23
CA ARG A 3 38.11 43.27 -33.91
C ARG A 3 38.25 42.84 -32.44
N LEU A 4 37.30 43.26 -31.61
CA LEU A 4 37.10 42.69 -30.29
C LEU A 4 36.61 41.26 -30.48
N ILE A 5 37.48 40.28 -30.22
CA ILE A 5 37.09 38.89 -30.08
C ILE A 5 36.37 38.80 -28.74
N VAL A 6 35.04 38.81 -28.77
CA VAL A 6 34.22 38.50 -27.61
C VAL A 6 34.41 37.00 -27.36
N ASN A 7 35.03 36.63 -26.23
CA ASN A 7 35.18 35.22 -25.82
C ASN A 7 33.80 34.58 -25.65
N SER A 8 33.33 33.87 -26.69
CA SER A 8 32.08 33.12 -26.72
C SER A 8 32.04 31.97 -25.70
N ASP A 9 33.21 31.53 -25.26
CA ASP A 9 33.37 30.33 -24.42
C ASP A 9 32.73 30.53 -23.03
N ASN A 10 32.78 31.75 -22.50
CA ASN A 10 32.20 32.07 -21.19
C ASN A 10 30.66 32.05 -21.19
N PHE A 11 30.02 32.36 -22.33
CA PHE A 11 28.57 32.34 -22.43
C PHE A 11 28.02 30.91 -22.51
N GLY A 12 28.66 30.04 -23.31
CA GLY A 12 28.30 28.63 -23.39
C GLY A 12 28.48 27.91 -22.05
N GLN A 13 29.57 28.20 -21.34
CA GLN A 13 29.81 27.68 -19.99
C GLN A 13 28.75 28.14 -18.99
N ALA A 14 28.43 29.44 -18.97
CA ALA A 14 27.41 29.97 -18.05
C ALA A 14 26.02 29.37 -18.29
N VAL A 15 25.64 29.16 -19.55
CA VAL A 15 24.37 28.50 -19.90
C VAL A 15 24.38 27.04 -19.47
N ALA A 16 25.49 26.32 -19.67
CA ALA A 16 25.62 24.94 -19.22
C ALA A 16 25.56 24.81 -17.68
N GLU A 17 26.23 25.70 -16.94
CA GLU A 17 26.19 25.72 -15.47
C GLU A 17 24.79 26.05 -14.94
N MET A 18 24.07 26.99 -15.57
CA MET A 18 22.69 27.30 -15.22
C MET A 18 21.74 26.14 -15.53
N ALA A 19 21.96 25.41 -16.62
CA ALA A 19 21.19 24.21 -16.95
C ALA A 19 21.43 23.08 -15.94
N ILE A 20 22.69 22.84 -15.55
CA ILE A 20 23.06 21.86 -14.53
C ILE A 20 22.42 22.24 -13.18
N PHE A 21 22.57 23.50 -12.76
CA PHE A 21 21.97 24.00 -11.52
C PHE A 21 20.44 23.88 -11.53
N GLY A 22 19.80 24.24 -12.65
CA GLY A 22 18.35 24.08 -12.83
C GLY A 22 17.92 22.62 -12.72
N SER A 23 18.65 21.70 -13.36
CA SER A 23 18.35 20.26 -13.27
C SER A 23 18.51 19.70 -11.86
N LEU A 24 19.53 20.15 -11.12
CA LEU A 24 19.78 19.75 -9.73
C LEU A 24 18.68 20.27 -8.80
N LEU A 25 18.25 21.52 -9.00
CA LEU A 25 17.15 22.11 -8.24
C LEU A 25 15.84 21.34 -8.49
N LEU A 26 15.50 21.03 -9.74
CA LEU A 26 14.32 20.21 -10.06
C LEU A 26 14.39 18.82 -9.44
N PHE A 27 15.57 18.19 -9.43
CA PHE A 27 15.78 16.91 -8.77
C PHE A 27 15.50 16.98 -7.26
N VAL A 28 16.00 18.01 -6.57
CA VAL A 28 15.75 18.22 -5.13
C VAL A 28 14.26 18.43 -4.85
N PHE A 29 13.57 19.24 -5.65
CA PHE A 29 12.12 19.43 -5.50
C PHE A 29 11.33 18.15 -5.76
N GLY A 30 11.72 17.35 -6.75
CA GLY A 30 11.11 16.05 -7.03
C GLY A 30 11.25 15.09 -5.84
N ALA A 31 12.46 15.01 -5.26
CA ALA A 31 12.71 14.21 -4.07
C ALA A 31 11.89 14.68 -2.86
N LEU A 32 11.79 16.00 -2.65
CA LEU A 32 11.03 16.59 -1.56
C LEU A 32 9.52 16.30 -1.69
N ILE A 33 8.95 16.45 -2.88
CA ILE A 33 7.53 16.15 -3.14
C ILE A 33 7.25 14.67 -2.87
N ALA A 34 8.11 13.76 -3.35
CA ALA A 34 7.97 12.33 -3.11
C ALA A 34 8.03 11.99 -1.61
N TYR A 35 8.91 12.64 -0.86
CA TYR A 35 9.00 12.49 0.59
C TYR A 35 7.73 12.98 1.31
N ILE A 36 7.26 14.19 1.00
CA ILE A 36 6.05 14.76 1.61
C ILE A 36 4.83 13.86 1.34
N GLN A 37 4.70 13.33 0.12
CA GLN A 37 3.62 12.39 -0.20
C GLN A 37 3.67 11.13 0.67
N ARG A 38 4.83 10.47 0.77
CA ARG A 38 4.99 9.28 1.61
C ARG A 38 4.71 9.55 3.08
N PHE A 39 5.18 10.69 3.58
CA PHE A 39 4.94 11.10 4.96
C PHE A 39 3.46 11.31 5.25
N ASN A 40 2.75 12.02 4.35
CA ASN A 40 1.30 12.24 4.49
C ASN A 40 0.52 10.92 4.42
N ASP A 41 0.88 10.02 3.52
CA ASP A 41 0.26 8.70 3.41
C ASP A 41 0.46 7.86 4.68
N GLN A 42 1.67 7.90 5.27
CA GLN A 42 1.96 7.23 6.53
C GLN A 42 1.18 7.82 7.71
N GLN A 43 1.11 9.15 7.81
CA GLN A 43 0.30 9.82 8.84
C GLN A 43 -1.19 9.49 8.69
N TYR A 44 -1.70 9.50 7.46
CA TYR A 44 -3.08 9.11 7.19
C TYR A 44 -3.35 7.67 7.64
N ALA A 45 -2.48 6.73 7.28
CA ALA A 45 -2.61 5.33 7.69
C ALA A 45 -2.59 5.16 9.22
N GLN A 46 -1.72 5.89 9.93
CA GLN A 46 -1.68 5.88 11.40
C GLN A 46 -2.96 6.44 12.03
N MET A 47 -3.47 7.56 11.51
CA MET A 47 -4.72 8.15 11.99
C MET A 47 -5.93 7.27 11.67
N GLU A 48 -5.96 6.65 10.49
CA GLU A 48 -6.99 5.70 10.11
C GLU A 48 -6.98 4.48 11.03
N ALA A 49 -5.81 3.85 11.25
CA ALA A 49 -5.67 2.72 12.15
C ALA A 49 -6.14 3.04 13.58
N PHE A 50 -5.78 4.22 14.10
CA PHE A 50 -6.24 4.68 15.42
C PHE A 50 -7.76 4.91 15.47
N ARG A 51 -8.33 5.59 14.47
CA ARG A 51 -9.79 5.83 14.40
C ARG A 51 -10.57 4.53 14.31
N ARG A 52 -10.08 3.57 13.52
CA ARG A 52 -10.68 2.24 13.39
C ARG A 52 -10.55 1.43 14.68
N ALA A 53 -9.40 1.48 15.36
CA ALA A 53 -9.23 0.85 16.66
C ALA A 53 -10.22 1.42 17.70
N LEU A 54 -10.41 2.75 17.72
CA LEU A 54 -11.41 3.40 18.57
C LEU A 54 -12.85 3.02 18.20
N GLU A 55 -13.17 3.01 16.91
CA GLU A 55 -14.49 2.61 16.41
C GLU A 55 -14.80 1.17 16.86
N LYS A 56 -13.87 0.24 16.64
CA LYS A 56 -14.02 -1.17 17.04
C LYS A 56 -14.10 -1.32 18.55
N GLY A 57 -13.23 -0.64 19.31
CA GLY A 57 -13.24 -0.68 20.76
C GLY A 57 -14.53 -0.13 21.39
N SER A 58 -15.14 0.87 20.76
CA SER A 58 -16.38 1.50 21.25
C SER A 58 -17.66 0.82 20.79
N THR A 59 -17.63 0.11 19.66
CA THR A 59 -18.78 -0.62 19.12
C THR A 59 -18.80 -2.09 19.52
N TYR A 60 -17.72 -2.58 20.17
CA TYR A 60 -17.65 -3.95 20.63
C TYR A 60 -18.72 -4.23 21.70
N THR A 61 -19.73 -5.00 21.30
CA THR A 61 -20.82 -5.47 22.15
C THR A 61 -20.64 -6.95 22.41
N THR A 62 -20.73 -7.39 23.67
CA THR A 62 -20.93 -8.79 24.01
C THR A 62 -22.42 -9.06 24.18
N GLU A 63 -22.88 -10.25 23.79
CA GLU A 63 -24.30 -10.63 23.86
C GLU A 63 -24.86 -10.56 25.30
N GLU A 64 -24.00 -10.73 26.31
CA GLU A 64 -24.40 -10.82 27.71
C GLU A 64 -24.39 -9.48 28.46
N MET A 65 -23.60 -8.50 28.02
CA MET A 65 -23.42 -7.23 28.71
C MET A 65 -23.19 -6.13 27.68
N GLY A 66 -24.07 -5.13 27.61
CA GLY A 66 -23.88 -4.00 26.68
C GLY A 66 -22.47 -3.38 26.78
N ASN A 67 -21.94 -2.91 25.65
CA ASN A 67 -20.64 -2.24 25.44
C ASN A 67 -19.67 -2.24 26.64
N PRO A 68 -19.04 -3.39 27.00
CA PRO A 68 -18.06 -3.44 28.08
C PRO A 68 -16.74 -2.74 27.72
N GLY A 69 -16.59 -2.32 26.46
CA GLY A 69 -15.34 -1.83 25.91
C GLY A 69 -14.33 -2.95 25.71
N ALA A 70 -13.38 -2.73 24.82
CA ALA A 70 -12.36 -3.70 24.45
C ALA A 70 -11.01 -3.04 24.30
N SER A 71 -9.98 -3.83 24.54
CA SER A 71 -8.61 -3.54 24.14
C SER A 71 -8.45 -3.97 22.69
N VAL A 72 -8.24 -3.04 21.77
CA VAL A 72 -8.16 -3.34 20.34
C VAL A 72 -6.78 -2.98 19.79
N GLN A 73 -6.08 -3.98 19.27
CA GLN A 73 -4.90 -3.82 18.45
C GLN A 73 -5.30 -3.88 16.97
N PHE A 74 -5.26 -2.74 16.28
CA PHE A 74 -5.59 -2.63 14.86
C PHE A 74 -4.32 -2.45 14.04
N THR A 75 -4.08 -3.35 13.09
CA THR A 75 -2.97 -3.26 12.14
C THR A 75 -3.52 -3.07 10.74
N LEU A 76 -3.11 -1.98 10.11
CA LEU A 76 -3.47 -1.60 8.75
C LEU A 76 -2.28 -1.81 7.83
N VAL A 77 -2.44 -2.64 6.80
CA VAL A 77 -1.48 -2.82 5.71
C VAL A 77 -2.14 -2.35 4.42
N GLN A 78 -1.68 -1.26 3.84
CA GLN A 78 -2.19 -0.70 2.58
C GLN A 78 -1.11 -0.73 1.51
N ASN A 79 -1.44 -1.30 0.36
CA ASN A 79 -0.63 -1.30 -0.83
C ASN A 79 -1.11 -0.19 -1.76
N ARG A 80 -0.27 0.80 -2.01
CA ARG A 80 -0.57 1.90 -2.93
C ARG A 80 0.46 1.96 -4.04
N ARG A 81 0.03 2.39 -5.22
CA ARG A 81 0.94 2.64 -6.35
C ARG A 81 1.30 4.12 -6.37
N HIS A 82 2.58 4.41 -6.18
CA HIS A 82 3.09 5.76 -6.38
C HIS A 82 3.47 5.96 -7.85
N SER A 83 3.34 7.19 -8.36
CA SER A 83 3.81 7.53 -9.69
C SER A 83 5.32 7.36 -9.76
N ASP A 84 5.78 6.70 -10.83
CA ASP A 84 7.21 6.66 -11.16
C ASP A 84 7.49 7.74 -12.22
N PHE A 85 8.54 8.52 -11.98
CA PHE A 85 8.97 9.61 -12.85
C PHE A 85 9.74 9.11 -14.09
N SER A 86 10.01 7.79 -14.19
CA SER A 86 10.74 7.18 -15.31
C SER A 86 10.02 7.23 -16.68
N GLY A 87 8.82 7.82 -16.77
CA GLY A 87 8.19 8.19 -18.05
C GLY A 87 7.57 7.04 -18.84
N SER A 88 7.46 5.84 -18.27
CA SER A 88 6.79 4.71 -18.93
C SER A 88 5.26 4.76 -18.76
N PHE A 89 4.51 4.08 -19.64
CA PHE A 89 3.04 3.94 -19.54
C PHE A 89 2.59 3.16 -18.27
N ARG A 90 3.57 2.67 -17.49
CA ARG A 90 3.42 2.04 -16.19
C ARG A 90 3.15 3.10 -15.11
N LYS A 91 2.07 2.95 -14.33
CA LYS A 91 1.77 3.81 -13.17
C LYS A 91 2.61 3.42 -11.94
N GLY A 92 3.93 3.42 -12.10
CA GLY A 92 4.93 3.15 -11.06
C GLY A 92 4.89 1.75 -10.44
N SER A 93 5.21 1.63 -9.15
CA SER A 93 5.32 0.36 -8.42
C SER A 93 4.43 0.36 -7.17
N ALA A 94 3.93 -0.82 -6.78
CA ALA A 94 3.30 -0.99 -5.48
C ALA A 94 4.31 -0.72 -4.35
N GLN A 95 3.87 0.02 -3.34
CA GLN A 95 4.57 0.18 -2.07
C GLN A 95 3.59 -0.21 -0.95
N ALA A 96 4.07 -1.03 -0.03
CA ALA A 96 3.33 -1.40 1.17
C ALA A 96 3.56 -0.36 2.26
N LEU A 97 2.47 0.18 2.79
CA LEU A 97 2.43 1.05 3.96
C LEU A 97 1.79 0.24 5.08
N SER A 98 2.43 0.21 6.25
CA SER A 98 1.88 -0.45 7.42
C SER A 98 1.83 0.51 8.60
N ALA A 99 0.74 0.47 9.34
CA ALA A 99 0.56 1.21 10.57
C ALA A 99 -0.24 0.37 11.57
N SER A 100 0.20 0.35 12.82
CA SER A 100 -0.51 -0.32 13.91
C SER A 100 -0.88 0.68 14.99
N SER A 101 -2.04 0.49 15.61
CA SER A 101 -2.49 1.25 16.76
C SER A 101 -3.10 0.31 17.80
N SER A 102 -2.84 0.58 19.07
CA SER A 102 -3.44 -0.14 20.18
C SER A 102 -4.25 0.85 21.00
N VAL A 103 -5.53 0.57 21.17
CA VAL A 103 -6.47 1.43 21.87
C VAL A 103 -7.18 0.62 22.94
N PHE A 104 -7.13 1.12 24.17
CA PHE A 104 -7.90 0.57 25.27
C PHE A 104 -9.18 1.41 25.45
N TRP A 105 -10.34 0.85 25.12
CA TRP A 105 -11.62 1.53 25.27
C TRP A 105 -12.39 0.96 26.45
N ALA A 106 -12.66 1.83 27.43
CA ALA A 106 -13.34 1.56 28.71
C ALA A 106 -12.62 0.64 29.71
N VAL A 107 -12.80 0.95 31.00
CA VAL A 107 -12.33 0.12 32.11
C VAL A 107 -13.37 -0.99 32.29
N PRO A 108 -12.99 -2.28 32.20
CA PRO A 108 -13.91 -3.37 32.45
C PRO A 108 -14.51 -3.22 33.85
N LYS A 109 -15.73 -3.72 34.05
CA LYS A 109 -16.33 -3.74 35.39
C LYS A 109 -15.42 -4.53 36.33
N VAL A 110 -15.42 -4.14 37.61
CA VAL A 110 -14.59 -4.81 38.63
C VAL A 110 -14.93 -6.30 38.66
N GLY A 111 -13.95 -7.14 38.31
CA GLY A 111 -14.11 -8.60 38.26
C GLY A 111 -14.16 -9.20 36.85
N GLU A 112 -14.26 -8.39 35.80
CA GLU A 112 -14.22 -8.84 34.40
C GLU A 112 -12.84 -8.55 33.77
N GLN A 113 -12.37 -9.49 32.95
CA GLN A 113 -11.20 -9.26 32.11
C GLN A 113 -11.62 -8.46 30.87
N ALA A 114 -10.84 -7.43 30.52
CA ALA A 114 -11.02 -6.74 29.26
C ALA A 114 -10.81 -7.74 28.11
N LYS A 115 -11.67 -7.70 27.09
CA LYS A 115 -11.45 -8.52 25.91
C LYS A 115 -10.37 -7.88 25.05
N ASP A 116 -9.35 -8.66 24.72
CA ASP A 116 -8.34 -8.30 23.75
C ASP A 116 -8.80 -8.70 22.34
N LEU A 117 -8.76 -7.75 21.42
CA LEU A 117 -9.15 -7.92 20.03
C LEU A 117 -7.98 -7.54 19.13
N ILE A 118 -7.57 -8.46 18.26
CA ILE A 118 -6.57 -8.16 17.23
C ILE A 118 -7.28 -8.12 15.88
N VAL A 119 -7.15 -7.00 15.17
CA VAL A 119 -7.78 -6.81 13.85
C VAL A 119 -6.71 -6.45 12.84
N TYR A 120 -6.69 -7.17 11.72
CA TYR A 120 -5.86 -6.84 10.58
C TYR A 120 -6.73 -6.39 9.42
N ARG A 121 -6.38 -5.26 8.85
CA ARG A 121 -6.94 -4.81 7.59
C ARG A 121 -5.84 -4.76 6.55
N ILE A 122 -5.91 -5.65 5.57
CA ILE A 122 -4.99 -5.70 4.43
C ILE A 122 -5.75 -5.17 3.22
N ASN A 123 -5.45 -3.94 2.80
CA ASN A 123 -6.19 -3.22 1.77
C ASN A 123 -7.70 -3.13 2.08
N GLU A 124 -8.52 -3.87 1.34
CA GLU A 124 -9.97 -3.89 1.49
C GLU A 124 -10.47 -5.09 2.29
N ASP A 125 -9.61 -6.07 2.55
CA ASP A 125 -9.94 -7.26 3.33
C ASP A 125 -9.63 -6.98 4.81
N GLU A 126 -10.61 -7.24 5.68
CA GLU A 126 -10.50 -7.06 7.14
C GLU A 126 -10.80 -8.38 7.83
N GLU A 127 -9.86 -8.84 8.66
CA GLU A 127 -9.95 -10.08 9.42
C GLU A 127 -9.76 -9.77 10.90
N GLN A 128 -10.64 -10.33 11.74
CA GLN A 128 -10.56 -10.23 13.18
C GLN A 128 -10.06 -11.55 13.75
N ILE A 129 -9.09 -11.49 14.65
CA ILE A 129 -8.47 -12.65 15.28
C ILE A 129 -8.64 -12.53 16.78
N ASP A 130 -9.15 -13.61 17.39
CA ASP A 130 -9.14 -13.78 18.84
C ASP A 130 -7.92 -14.64 19.23
N PRO A 131 -6.96 -14.14 20.03
CA PRO A 131 -5.81 -14.93 20.46
C PRO A 131 -6.20 -16.24 21.15
N LYS A 132 -7.41 -16.29 21.75
CA LYS A 132 -7.95 -17.47 22.41
C LYS A 132 -8.25 -18.63 21.46
N ASP A 133 -8.39 -18.36 20.16
CA ASP A 133 -8.53 -19.43 19.16
C ASP A 133 -7.22 -20.21 18.98
N PHE A 134 -6.09 -19.62 19.40
CA PHE A 134 -4.77 -20.23 19.30
C PHE A 134 -4.31 -20.78 20.64
N ILE A 135 -4.56 -20.10 21.76
CA ILE A 135 -4.06 -20.55 23.07
C ILE A 135 -5.24 -21.01 23.92
N THR A 136 -5.20 -22.26 24.39
CA THR A 136 -6.21 -22.76 25.33
C THR A 136 -6.10 -22.08 26.70
N ALA A 137 -7.18 -22.03 27.47
CA ALA A 137 -7.19 -21.37 28.79
C ALA A 137 -6.11 -21.89 29.75
N ASP A 138 -5.79 -23.19 29.67
CA ASP A 138 -4.73 -23.81 30.48
C ASP A 138 -3.33 -23.37 30.02
N GLU A 139 -3.13 -23.20 28.71
CA GLU A 139 -1.87 -22.76 28.12
C GLU A 139 -1.62 -21.26 28.28
N GLU A 140 -2.67 -20.45 28.46
CA GLU A 140 -2.56 -18.99 28.60
C GLU A 140 -1.73 -18.60 29.84
N ALA A 141 -1.71 -19.43 30.88
CA ALA A 141 -0.88 -19.20 32.06
C ALA A 141 0.62 -19.25 31.74
N GLU A 142 1.03 -20.13 30.82
CA GLU A 142 2.44 -20.43 30.54
C GLU A 142 2.94 -19.87 29.22
N ASN A 143 2.05 -19.54 28.28
CA ASN A 143 2.41 -19.16 26.91
C ASN A 143 1.91 -17.76 26.53
N THR A 144 2.60 -17.11 25.59
CA THR A 144 2.23 -15.83 24.97
C THR A 144 2.04 -16.01 23.48
N PHE A 145 1.00 -15.37 22.95
CA PHE A 145 0.78 -15.25 21.52
C PHE A 145 1.53 -14.03 20.99
N GLU A 146 2.40 -14.24 20.01
CA GLU A 146 3.14 -13.18 19.35
C GLU A 146 2.99 -13.28 17.84
N ILE A 147 2.90 -12.11 17.21
CA ILE A 147 2.86 -12.00 15.75
C ILE A 147 4.28 -11.72 15.29
N GLU A 148 4.76 -12.55 14.38
CA GLU A 148 6.08 -12.37 13.79
C GLU A 148 6.03 -11.32 12.66
N GLN A 149 7.18 -11.08 12.03
CA GLN A 149 7.29 -10.11 10.95
C GLN A 149 6.33 -10.45 9.79
N ILE A 150 5.37 -9.57 9.54
CA ILE A 150 4.45 -9.65 8.40
C ILE A 150 5.28 -9.64 7.10
N ARG A 151 5.03 -10.63 6.24
CA ARG A 151 5.73 -10.79 4.97
C ARG A 151 4.78 -10.45 3.84
N THR A 152 5.18 -9.54 2.96
CA THR A 152 4.41 -9.17 1.77
C THR A 152 5.29 -9.35 0.53
N ASN A 153 4.85 -10.21 -0.38
CA ASN A 153 5.50 -10.44 -1.66
C ASN A 153 4.60 -9.96 -2.79
N SER A 154 5.15 -9.22 -3.75
CA SER A 154 4.42 -8.80 -4.96
C SER A 154 5.00 -9.45 -6.21
N SER A 155 4.11 -9.88 -7.10
CA SER A 155 4.45 -10.37 -8.43
C SER A 155 3.75 -9.49 -9.46
N LEU A 156 4.50 -8.97 -10.42
CA LEU A 156 4.03 -7.99 -11.39
C LEU A 156 4.30 -8.46 -12.81
N ASN A 157 3.24 -8.55 -13.60
CA ASN A 157 3.29 -8.80 -15.03
C ASN A 157 2.78 -7.55 -15.77
N PHE A 158 3.63 -6.96 -16.59
CA PHE A 158 3.31 -5.81 -17.43
C PHE A 158 3.66 -6.12 -18.88
N THR A 159 2.71 -5.88 -19.78
CA THR A 159 2.90 -6.02 -21.22
C THR A 159 2.40 -4.76 -21.90
N GLU A 160 3.19 -4.21 -22.80
CA GLU A 160 2.84 -3.03 -23.59
C GLU A 160 2.94 -3.38 -25.07
N THR A 161 1.98 -2.90 -25.86
CA THR A 161 1.92 -3.11 -27.30
C THR A 161 1.59 -1.78 -27.96
N ALA A 162 2.46 -1.35 -28.87
CA ALA A 162 2.25 -0.18 -29.70
C ALA A 162 2.09 -0.62 -31.15
N ALA A 163 1.02 -0.17 -31.79
CA ALA A 163 0.74 -0.38 -33.20
C ALA A 163 0.61 0.98 -33.90
N LYS A 164 1.17 1.07 -35.11
CA LYS A 164 1.05 2.23 -35.98
C LYS A 164 0.49 1.77 -37.31
N GLN A 165 -0.60 2.39 -37.73
CA GLN A 165 -1.20 2.18 -39.03
C GLN A 165 -1.14 3.48 -39.82
N GLU A 166 -0.53 3.43 -40.99
CA GLU A 166 -0.41 4.58 -41.88
C GLU A 166 -1.30 4.34 -43.11
N THR A 167 -2.07 5.36 -43.46
CA THR A 167 -2.82 5.43 -44.71
C THR A 167 -2.49 6.76 -45.39
N PRO A 168 -2.76 6.91 -46.70
CA PRO A 168 -2.50 8.19 -47.40
C PRO A 168 -3.21 9.41 -46.79
N LEU A 169 -4.27 9.21 -46.00
CA LEU A 169 -5.12 10.27 -45.43
C LEU A 169 -4.93 10.47 -43.92
N GLN A 170 -4.40 9.46 -43.22
CA GLN A 170 -4.28 9.50 -41.76
C GLN A 170 -3.19 8.55 -41.24
N ILE A 171 -2.59 8.92 -40.11
CA ILE A 171 -1.80 8.03 -39.25
C ILE A 171 -2.62 7.73 -38.00
N VAL A 172 -2.86 6.45 -37.71
CA VAL A 172 -3.46 6.00 -36.46
C VAL A 172 -2.39 5.32 -35.61
N ASN A 173 -2.21 5.79 -34.39
CA ASN A 173 -1.36 5.15 -33.40
C ASN A 173 -2.24 4.57 -32.30
N LYS A 174 -2.00 3.31 -31.96
CA LYS A 174 -2.67 2.60 -30.89
C LYS A 174 -1.63 2.11 -29.89
N GLN A 175 -1.78 2.49 -28.64
CA GLN A 175 -0.93 2.02 -27.54
C GLN A 175 -1.82 1.33 -26.51
N GLU A 176 -1.55 0.06 -26.26
CA GLU A 176 -2.25 -0.72 -25.25
C GLU A 176 -1.26 -1.26 -24.22
N SER A 177 -1.69 -1.31 -22.97
CA SER A 177 -0.96 -1.96 -21.90
C SER A 177 -1.87 -2.86 -21.10
N THR A 178 -1.31 -3.97 -20.65
CA THR A 178 -1.97 -4.94 -19.79
C THR A 178 -1.15 -5.08 -18.53
N LEU A 179 -1.80 -4.91 -17.39
CA LEU A 179 -1.17 -4.92 -16.07
C LEU A 179 -1.87 -5.96 -15.20
N SER A 180 -1.11 -6.92 -14.69
CA SER A 180 -1.55 -7.87 -13.67
C SER A 180 -0.56 -7.84 -12.53
N GLU A 181 -1.05 -7.72 -11.30
CA GLU A 181 -0.21 -7.75 -10.12
C GLU A 181 -0.94 -8.51 -9.03
N THR A 182 -0.23 -9.43 -8.39
CA THR A 182 -0.71 -10.21 -7.25
C THR A 182 0.19 -9.92 -6.06
N ILE A 183 -0.42 -9.57 -4.94
CA ILE A 183 0.25 -9.36 -3.67
C ILE A 183 -0.17 -10.45 -2.70
N ASN A 184 0.81 -11.18 -2.20
CA ASN A 184 0.61 -12.21 -1.18
C ASN A 184 1.11 -11.67 0.15
N THR A 185 0.22 -11.60 1.14
CA THR A 185 0.53 -11.16 2.51
C THR A 185 0.35 -12.33 3.46
N ILE A 186 1.40 -12.63 4.22
CA ILE A 186 1.43 -13.70 5.22
C ILE A 186 1.66 -13.05 6.59
N ILE A 187 0.78 -13.37 7.53
CA ILE A 187 0.89 -12.97 8.94
C ILE A 187 1.25 -14.22 9.75
N PRO A 188 2.54 -14.47 9.99
CA PRO A 188 2.98 -15.57 10.85
C PRO A 188 2.70 -15.27 12.33
N TYR A 189 2.35 -16.31 13.09
CA TYR A 189 2.32 -16.26 14.55
C TYR A 189 3.30 -17.26 15.16
N ALA A 190 3.76 -16.94 16.36
CA ALA A 190 4.50 -17.82 17.23
C ALA A 190 3.89 -17.78 18.63
N ILE A 191 3.70 -18.95 19.23
CA ILE A 191 3.35 -19.11 20.64
C ILE A 191 4.65 -19.40 21.38
N ARG A 192 5.01 -18.54 22.33
CA ARG A 192 6.23 -18.66 23.12
C ARG A 192 5.92 -18.98 24.56
N ASN A 193 6.75 -19.81 25.19
CA ASN A 193 6.66 -20.00 26.63
C ASN A 193 7.15 -18.74 27.36
N LYS A 194 6.39 -18.24 28.34
CA LYS A 194 6.67 -17.01 29.10
C LYS A 194 7.99 -17.07 29.87
N GLN A 195 8.40 -18.25 30.34
CA GLN A 195 9.60 -18.40 31.16
C GLN A 195 10.86 -18.60 30.32
N SER A 196 10.78 -19.47 29.31
CA SER A 196 11.95 -19.85 28.50
C SER A 196 12.11 -19.03 27.22
N ASN A 197 11.07 -18.29 26.82
CA ASN A 197 10.97 -17.60 25.53
C ASN A 197 11.15 -18.51 24.29
N GLN A 198 11.03 -19.82 24.48
CA GLN A 198 11.13 -20.80 23.39
C GLN A 198 9.80 -20.86 22.63
N ILE A 199 9.91 -21.00 21.30
CA ILE A 199 8.75 -21.20 20.43
C ILE A 199 8.20 -22.61 20.68
N VAL A 200 6.97 -22.66 21.18
CA VAL A 200 6.22 -23.89 21.42
C VAL A 200 5.48 -24.30 20.15
N ARG A 201 4.92 -23.33 19.43
CA ARG A 201 4.16 -23.54 18.20
C ARG A 201 4.25 -22.34 17.28
N GLU A 202 4.28 -22.59 15.98
CA GLU A 202 4.28 -21.57 14.94
C GLU A 202 3.23 -21.90 13.88
N GLY A 203 2.78 -20.88 13.14
CA GLY A 203 1.83 -21.05 12.06
C GLY A 203 1.54 -19.74 11.33
N GLU A 204 0.54 -19.77 10.48
CA GLU A 204 0.06 -18.60 9.74
C GLU A 204 -1.35 -18.26 10.23
N VAL A 205 -1.55 -17.01 10.67
CA VAL A 205 -2.88 -16.53 11.04
C VAL A 205 -3.67 -16.20 9.79
N LEU A 206 -3.00 -15.57 8.83
CA LEU A 206 -3.61 -15.11 7.60
C LEU A 206 -2.64 -15.28 6.44
N ASN A 207 -3.11 -15.89 5.37
CA ASN A 207 -2.42 -16.00 4.10
C ASN A 207 -3.35 -15.49 3.01
N LEU A 208 -3.15 -14.23 2.61
CA LEU A 208 -4.06 -13.51 1.74
C LEU A 208 -3.40 -13.19 0.40
N SER A 209 -4.01 -13.66 -0.68
CA SER A 209 -3.63 -13.29 -2.05
C SER A 209 -4.61 -12.24 -2.57
N GLN A 210 -4.10 -11.06 -2.92
CA GLN A 210 -4.90 -9.95 -3.41
C GLN A 210 -4.43 -9.53 -4.79
N ARG A 211 -5.38 -9.17 -5.65
CA ARG A 211 -5.08 -8.84 -7.04
C ARG A 211 -5.43 -7.40 -7.33
N LEU A 212 -4.60 -6.81 -8.18
CA LEU A 212 -4.77 -5.45 -8.64
C LEU A 212 -6.03 -5.36 -9.47
N TYR A 213 -6.90 -4.44 -9.07
CA TYR A 213 -8.01 -4.01 -9.90
C TYR A 213 -8.02 -2.49 -10.00
N ARG A 214 -8.86 -2.00 -10.90
CA ARG A 214 -9.07 -0.57 -11.08
C ARG A 214 -10.48 -0.23 -10.67
N GLU A 215 -10.62 0.56 -9.60
CA GLU A 215 -11.90 1.09 -9.19
C GLU A 215 -12.29 2.24 -10.12
N GLY A 216 -12.99 1.88 -11.20
CA GLY A 216 -13.60 2.84 -12.11
C GLY A 216 -15.05 3.10 -11.73
N ARG A 217 -15.49 4.35 -11.85
CA ARG A 217 -16.92 4.65 -12.01
C ARG A 217 -17.27 4.35 -13.46
N GLU A 218 -18.40 3.71 -13.73
CA GLU A 218 -18.84 3.41 -15.11
C GLU A 218 -18.70 4.67 -15.99
N GLY A 219 -17.97 4.54 -17.10
CA GLY A 219 -17.71 5.64 -18.05
C GLY A 219 -16.49 6.55 -17.75
N PHE A 220 -15.73 6.32 -16.66
CA PHE A 220 -14.53 7.10 -16.36
C PHE A 220 -13.25 6.25 -16.34
N ASP A 221 -12.40 6.48 -17.34
CA ASP A 221 -11.06 5.87 -17.47
C ASP A 221 -10.03 6.38 -16.45
N GLN A 222 -10.44 6.95 -15.31
CA GLN A 222 -9.56 7.58 -14.32
C GLN A 222 -9.63 6.97 -12.92
N GLY A 223 -10.09 5.71 -12.82
CA GLY A 223 -10.10 4.97 -11.55
C GLY A 223 -8.73 4.81 -10.87
N GLN A 224 -8.74 4.77 -9.53
CA GLN A 224 -7.57 4.45 -8.70
C GLN A 224 -7.27 2.95 -8.72
N TYR A 225 -6.01 2.61 -8.43
CA TYR A 225 -5.56 1.22 -8.33
C TYR A 225 -5.76 0.72 -6.91
N LYS A 226 -6.38 -0.44 -6.78
CA LYS A 226 -6.68 -1.08 -5.50
C LYS A 226 -6.39 -2.58 -5.56
N TYR A 227 -6.40 -3.22 -4.40
CA TYR A 227 -6.16 -4.65 -4.24
C TYR A 227 -7.26 -5.26 -3.41
N SER A 228 -7.78 -6.40 -3.85
CA SER A 228 -8.79 -7.17 -3.13
C SER A 228 -8.59 -8.66 -3.40
N SER A 229 -8.91 -9.49 -2.41
CA SER A 229 -8.97 -10.95 -2.54
C SER A 229 -10.11 -11.45 -3.43
N GLN A 230 -11.17 -10.62 -3.61
CA GLN A 230 -12.35 -10.97 -4.38
C GLN A 230 -12.14 -10.89 -5.90
N VAL A 231 -10.99 -10.36 -6.32
CA VAL A 231 -10.66 -10.18 -7.74
C VAL A 231 -10.20 -11.54 -8.33
N PRO A 232 -10.78 -11.99 -9.46
CA PRO A 232 -10.43 -13.26 -10.09
C PRO A 232 -8.94 -13.38 -10.47
N GLU A 233 -8.43 -14.62 -10.54
CA GLU A 233 -7.01 -14.88 -10.83
C GLU A 233 -6.55 -14.30 -12.17
N ASP A 234 -7.43 -14.35 -13.16
CA ASP A 234 -7.14 -13.98 -14.52
C ASP A 234 -7.34 -12.47 -14.78
N HIS A 235 -7.67 -11.70 -13.74
CA HIS A 235 -7.98 -10.29 -13.88
C HIS A 235 -6.75 -9.49 -14.32
N LYS A 236 -6.96 -8.65 -15.33
CA LYS A 236 -5.94 -7.78 -15.91
C LYS A 236 -6.51 -6.40 -16.08
N VAL A 237 -5.77 -5.39 -15.63
CA VAL A 237 -6.11 -4.01 -15.92
C VAL A 237 -5.54 -3.65 -17.29
N VAL A 238 -6.43 -3.51 -18.27
CA VAL A 238 -6.08 -3.07 -19.61
C VAL A 238 -6.25 -1.55 -19.71
N ARG A 239 -5.32 -0.90 -20.41
CA ARG A 239 -5.46 0.51 -20.80
C ARG A 239 -5.08 0.64 -22.27
N GLY A 240 -5.90 1.33 -23.03
CA GLY A 240 -5.62 1.71 -24.40
C GLY A 240 -5.65 3.23 -24.55
N LYS A 241 -4.81 3.75 -25.43
CA LYS A 241 -4.98 5.07 -26.02
C LYS A 241 -4.84 4.93 -27.53
N GLU A 242 -5.80 5.48 -28.25
CA GLU A 242 -5.73 5.63 -29.69
C GLU A 242 -5.69 7.12 -30.01
N TRP A 243 -4.84 7.51 -30.95
CA TRP A 243 -4.84 8.86 -31.49
C TRP A 243 -4.54 8.82 -32.98
N SER A 244 -5.26 9.65 -33.73
CA SER A 244 -5.07 9.83 -35.16
C SER A 244 -4.48 11.20 -35.46
N THR A 245 -3.80 11.29 -36.59
CA THR A 245 -3.40 12.55 -37.22
C THR A 245 -3.86 12.49 -38.65
N GLU A 246 -4.78 13.37 -39.01
CA GLU A 246 -5.27 13.56 -40.38
C GLU A 246 -4.39 14.58 -41.11
N PHE A 247 -4.18 14.38 -42.40
CA PHE A 247 -3.35 15.23 -43.26
C PHE A 247 -4.16 16.18 -44.14
#